data_AF-A0A564YPE8-F1
#
_entry.id   AF-A0A564YPE8-F1
#
_cell.length_a   1.000
_cell.length_b   1.000
_cell.length_c   1.000
_cell.angle_alpha   90.00
_cell.angle_beta   90.00
_cell.angle_gamma   90.00
#
_symmetry.space_group_name_H-M   'P 1'
#
loop_
_entity.id
_entity.type
_entity.pdbx_description
1 polymer ?
#
loop_
_entity_poly.entity_id
_entity_poly.type
_entity_poly.pdbx_seq_one_letter_code
_entity_poly.pdbx_strand_id
1 'polypeptide(L)'
;MSIPYSWKIATNKPIAFLRLLVRWEGTIYKYILFDFCMFILVYGLISVTYRNFMSDQLRRYFEQYCLYCASYGRLIPVGLVLGFFVDVVVKRWW
;
A
#
# COMPACT_ATOMS: atom_id res chain seq x y z
N MET A 1 0.91 -8.92 -21.83
CA MET A 1 -0.25 -9.71 -22.30
C MET A 1 -1.46 -9.36 -21.45
N SER A 2 -2.62 -9.13 -22.06
CA SER A 2 -3.88 -8.89 -21.34
C SER A 2 -4.41 -10.20 -20.77
N ILE A 3 -4.87 -10.18 -19.52
CA ILE A 3 -5.42 -11.37 -18.84
C ILE A 3 -6.95 -11.27 -18.93
N PRO A 4 -7.63 -12.02 -19.81
CA PRO A 4 -9.08 -11.94 -19.94
C PRO A 4 -9.78 -12.54 -18.71
N TYR A 5 -10.65 -11.76 -18.07
CA TYR A 5 -11.47 -12.21 -16.93
C TYR A 5 -12.97 -11.90 -17.09
N SER A 6 -13.39 -11.30 -18.21
CA SER A 6 -14.76 -10.81 -18.46
C SER A 6 -15.85 -11.89 -18.29
N TRP A 7 -15.57 -13.13 -18.71
CA TRP A 7 -16.52 -14.23 -18.58
C TRP A 7 -16.75 -14.69 -17.12
N LYS A 8 -15.80 -14.44 -16.22
CA LYS A 8 -15.90 -14.83 -14.79
C LYS A 8 -16.70 -13.84 -13.95
N ILE A 9 -16.93 -12.62 -14.47
CA ILE A 9 -17.75 -11.57 -13.84
C ILE A 9 -19.10 -11.39 -14.51
N ALA A 10 -19.44 -12.22 -15.50
CA ALA A 10 -20.74 -12.16 -16.18
C ALA A 10 -21.94 -12.53 -15.28
N THR A 11 -21.70 -13.05 -14.08
CA THR A 11 -22.75 -13.36 -13.09
C THR A 11 -22.81 -12.31 -11.99
N ASN A 12 -24.01 -11.82 -11.67
CA ASN A 12 -24.26 -10.77 -10.66
C ASN A 12 -24.14 -11.27 -9.20
N LYS A 13 -23.26 -12.25 -8.94
CA LYS A 13 -23.04 -12.78 -7.59
C LYS A 13 -21.96 -11.94 -6.91
N PRO A 14 -22.15 -11.46 -5.66
CA PRO A 14 -21.12 -10.69 -4.95
C PRO A 14 -19.82 -11.49 -4.74
N ILE A 15 -19.91 -12.82 -4.69
CA ILE A 15 -18.76 -13.74 -4.62
C ILE A 15 -17.89 -13.72 -5.89
N ALA A 16 -18.42 -13.28 -7.05
CA ALA A 16 -17.65 -13.22 -8.28
C ALA A 16 -16.46 -12.26 -8.17
N PHE A 17 -16.64 -11.12 -7.49
CA PHE A 17 -15.57 -10.16 -7.25
C PHE A 17 -14.55 -10.68 -6.24
N LEU A 18 -14.99 -11.27 -5.12
CA LEU A 18 -14.11 -11.91 -4.12
C LEU A 18 -13.22 -12.99 -4.75
N ARG A 19 -13.75 -13.77 -5.70
CA ARG A 19 -13.01 -14.78 -6.45
C ARG A 19 -11.90 -14.20 -7.33
N LEU A 20 -12.02 -12.94 -7.76
CA LEU A 20 -10.94 -12.25 -8.50
C LEU A 20 -9.77 -11.87 -7.59
N LEU A 21 -10.04 -11.47 -6.34
CA LEU A 21 -8.98 -11.13 -5.37
C LEU A 21 -8.07 -12.32 -5.05
N VAL A 22 -8.64 -13.54 -5.00
CA VAL A 22 -7.88 -14.77 -4.65
C VAL A 22 -7.03 -15.31 -5.81
N ARG A 23 -7.18 -14.78 -7.04
CA ARG A 23 -6.35 -15.22 -8.16
C ARG A 23 -4.88 -14.81 -7.93
N TRP A 24 -3.93 -15.59 -8.42
CA TRP A 24 -2.51 -15.21 -8.38
C TRP A 24 -2.09 -14.41 -9.62
N GLU A 25 -2.41 -14.90 -10.82
CA GLU A 25 -2.04 -14.27 -12.09
C GLU A 25 -2.74 -12.92 -12.32
N GLY A 26 -1.94 -11.87 -12.51
CA GLY A 26 -2.42 -10.52 -12.83
C GLY A 26 -3.02 -9.74 -11.66
N THR A 27 -2.79 -10.18 -10.42
CA THR A 27 -3.30 -9.45 -9.25
C THR A 27 -2.35 -8.37 -8.78
N ILE A 28 -2.94 -7.35 -8.17
CA ILE A 28 -2.24 -6.25 -7.51
C ILE A 28 -1.26 -6.78 -6.47
N TYR A 29 -1.58 -7.89 -5.80
CA TYR A 29 -0.73 -8.52 -4.80
C TYR A 29 0.65 -8.88 -5.34
N LYS A 30 0.74 -9.44 -6.56
CA LYS A 30 2.04 -9.81 -7.15
C LYS A 30 2.96 -8.60 -7.33
N TYR A 31 2.40 -7.45 -7.66
CA TYR A 31 3.15 -6.20 -7.86
C TYR A 31 3.50 -5.52 -6.53
N ILE A 32 2.55 -5.45 -5.61
CA ILE A 32 2.73 -4.78 -4.31
C ILE A 32 3.55 -5.61 -3.32
N LEU A 33 3.62 -6.94 -3.47
CA LEU A 33 4.25 -7.82 -2.48
C LEU A 33 5.69 -7.40 -2.15
N PHE A 34 6.47 -7.00 -3.15
CA PHE A 34 7.86 -6.58 -2.95
C PHE A 34 7.96 -5.29 -2.13
N ASP A 35 7.23 -4.25 -2.55
CA ASP A 35 7.18 -2.97 -1.82
C ASP A 35 6.62 -3.14 -0.41
N PHE A 36 5.63 -4.00 -0.23
CA PHE A 36 5.03 -4.32 1.05
C PHE A 36 5.99 -5.05 1.99
N CYS A 37 6.73 -6.03 1.48
CA CYS A 37 7.79 -6.70 2.23
C CYS A 37 8.88 -5.72 2.66
N MET A 38 9.32 -4.83 1.76
CA MET A 38 10.30 -3.80 2.08
C MET A 38 9.79 -2.86 3.18
N PHE A 39 8.52 -2.43 3.08
CA PHE A 39 7.88 -1.62 4.11
C PHE A 39 7.85 -2.30 5.48
N ILE A 40 7.45 -3.58 5.53
CA ILE A 40 7.45 -4.37 6.77
C ILE A 40 8.86 -4.50 7.34
N LEU A 41 9.86 -4.75 6.50
CA LEU A 41 11.24 -4.89 6.94
C LEU A 41 11.75 -3.59 7.58
N VAL A 42 11.58 -2.45 6.91
CA VAL A 42 12.01 -1.15 7.45
C VAL A 42 11.27 -0.82 8.75
N TYR A 43 9.94 -0.99 8.76
CA TYR A 43 9.13 -0.75 9.96
C TYR A 43 9.54 -1.67 11.12
N GLY A 44 9.77 -2.95 10.83
CA GLY A 44 10.22 -3.93 11.79
C GLY A 44 11.59 -3.59 12.37
N LEU A 45 12.55 -3.19 11.53
CA LEU A 45 13.88 -2.75 11.97
C LEU A 45 13.80 -1.53 12.90
N ILE A 46 12.98 -0.53 12.55
CA ILE A 46 12.76 0.64 13.41
C ILE A 46 12.15 0.22 14.76
N SER A 47 11.14 -0.66 14.73
CA SER A 47 10.48 -1.16 15.95
C SER A 47 11.43 -1.92 16.87
N VAL A 48 12.27 -2.80 16.32
CA VAL A 48 13.28 -3.56 17.07
C VAL A 48 14.34 -2.61 17.65
N THR A 49 14.77 -1.61 16.89
CA THR A 49 15.79 -0.65 17.33
C THR A 49 15.25 0.21 18.49
N TYR A 50 14.01 0.70 18.38
CA TYR A 50 13.33 1.44 19.44
C TYR A 50 13.19 0.61 20.73
N ARG A 51 12.92 -0.69 20.62
CA ARG A 51 12.69 -1.55 21.79
C ARG A 51 13.97 -2.05 22.47
N ASN A 52 14.99 -2.38 21.69
CA ASN A 52 16.18 -3.10 22.19
C ASN A 52 17.44 -2.24 22.30
N PHE A 53 17.56 -1.13 21.55
CA PHE A 53 18.81 -0.37 21.45
C PHE A 53 18.71 1.08 21.96
N MET A 54 17.50 1.63 22.11
CA MET A 54 17.30 3.04 22.38
C MET A 54 17.28 3.35 23.88
N SER A 55 18.09 4.31 24.33
CA SER A 55 18.07 4.82 25.71
C SER A 55 16.87 5.76 25.95
N ASP A 56 16.46 5.95 27.21
CA ASP A 56 15.24 6.71 27.57
C ASP A 56 15.20 8.14 27.00
N GLN A 57 16.36 8.82 26.91
CA GLN A 57 16.43 10.16 26.33
C GLN A 57 16.21 10.13 24.82
N LEU A 58 16.89 9.23 24.11
CA LEU A 58 16.79 9.08 22.66
C LEU A 58 15.36 8.68 22.25
N ARG A 59 14.71 7.85 23.08
CA ARG A 59 13.33 7.38 22.90
C ARG A 59 12.32 8.54 22.89
N ARG A 60 12.48 9.52 23.79
CA ARG A 60 11.63 10.72 23.86
C ARG A 60 11.77 11.58 22.61
N TYR A 61 12.99 11.78 22.11
CA TYR A 61 13.22 12.51 20.87
C TYR A 61 12.57 11.79 19.68
N PHE A 62 12.72 10.47 19.59
CA PHE A 62 12.10 9.66 18.55
C PHE A 62 10.57 9.78 18.54
N GLU A 63 9.94 9.76 19.72
CA GLU A 63 8.49 9.95 19.84
C GLU A 63 8.04 11.32 19.32
N GLN A 64 8.80 12.39 19.60
CA GLN A 64 8.53 13.71 19.05
C GLN A 64 8.65 13.73 17.52
N TYR A 65 9.65 13.07 16.95
CA TYR A 65 9.78 12.93 15.49
C TYR A 65 8.62 12.15 14.88
N CYS A 66 8.18 11.06 15.50
CA CYS A 66 7.02 10.29 15.02
C CYS A 66 5.73 11.12 15.03
N LEU A 67 5.49 11.89 16.09
CA LEU A 67 4.34 12.80 16.18
C LEU A 67 4.40 13.89 15.12
N TYR A 68 5.59 14.43 14.86
CA TYR A 68 5.81 15.38 13.78
C TYR A 68 5.44 14.74 12.42
N CYS A 69 6.02 13.60 12.06
CA CYS A 69 5.70 12.90 10.81
C CYS A 69 4.22 12.55 10.67
N ALA A 70 3.55 12.14 11.75
CA ALA A 70 2.13 11.83 11.76
C ALA A 70 1.25 13.06 11.43
N SER A 71 1.67 14.25 11.87
CA SER A 71 1.01 15.50 11.53
C SER A 71 1.08 15.75 10.02
N TYR A 72 2.28 15.72 9.42
CA TYR A 72 2.46 15.97 7.98
C TYR A 72 1.82 14.93 7.06
N GLY A 73 1.74 13.67 7.50
CA GLY A 73 1.13 12.59 6.71
C GLY A 73 -0.35 12.83 6.36
N ARG A 74 -1.08 13.64 7.14
CA ARG A 74 -2.49 14.00 6.86
C ARG A 74 -2.66 15.21 5.95
N LEU A 75 -1.63 16.03 5.77
CA LEU A 75 -1.73 17.29 5.03
C LEU A 75 -1.74 17.10 3.52
N ILE A 76 -1.18 15.99 3.01
CA ILE A 76 -1.04 15.77 1.56
C ILE A 76 -2.20 14.86 1.09
N PRO A 77 -3.14 15.35 0.27
CA PRO A 77 -4.22 14.54 -0.27
C PRO A 77 -3.69 13.64 -1.42
N VAL A 78 -2.83 12.68 -1.08
CA VAL A 78 -2.19 11.76 -2.04
C VAL A 78 -3.24 10.99 -2.85
N GLY A 79 -4.35 10.61 -2.22
CA GLY A 79 -5.44 9.91 -2.90
C GLY A 79 -6.04 10.69 -4.06
N LEU A 80 -6.17 12.02 -3.92
CA LEU A 80 -6.71 12.88 -4.98
C LEU A 80 -5.73 12.94 -6.18
N VAL A 81 -4.46 13.18 -5.90
CA VAL A 81 -3.41 13.26 -6.93
C VAL A 81 -3.27 11.92 -7.66
N LEU A 82 -3.29 10.81 -6.91
CA LEU A 82 -3.24 9.46 -7.48
C LEU A 82 -4.45 9.19 -8.39
N GLY A 83 -5.65 9.61 -7.98
CA GLY A 83 -6.86 9.49 -8.80
C GLY A 83 -6.74 10.20 -10.15
N PHE A 84 -6.30 11.46 -10.14
CA PHE A 84 -6.06 12.22 -11.39
C PHE A 84 -4.96 11.60 -12.25
N PHE A 85 -3.87 11.14 -11.63
CA PHE A 85 -2.77 10.51 -12.35
C PHE A 85 -3.22 9.21 -13.04
N VAL A 86 -3.95 8.34 -12.34
CA VAL A 86 -4.46 7.08 -12.90
C VAL A 86 -5.44 7.33 -14.03
N ASP A 87 -6.33 8.33 -13.92
CA ASP A 87 -7.28 8.69 -14.99
C ASP A 87 -6.54 9.07 -16.30
N VAL A 88 -5.48 9.88 -16.21
CA VAL A 88 -4.67 10.25 -17.38
C VAL A 88 -3.96 9.03 -17.98
N VAL A 89 -3.41 8.15 -17.15
CA VAL A 89 -2.72 6.94 -17.63
C VAL A 89 -3.69 6.00 -18.34
N VAL A 90 -4.88 5.78 -17.78
CA VAL A 90 -5.92 4.92 -18.37
C VAL A 90 -6.40 5.50 -19.71
N LYS A 91 -6.62 6.82 -19.79
CA LYS A 91 -7.00 7.51 -21.05
C LYS A 91 -5.97 7.39 -22.17
N ARG A 92 -4.69 7.20 -21.85
CA ARG A 92 -3.61 7.00 -22.84
C ARG A 92 -3.40 5.54 -23.20
N TRP A 93 -3.83 4.63 -22.33
CA TRP A 93 -3.67 3.19 -22.53
C TRP A 93 -4.74 2.61 -23.43
N TRP A 94 -5.97 3.14 -23.36
CA TRP A 94 -7.08 2.83 -24.26
C TRP A 94 -7.01 3.68 -25.52
#